data_AF-A0ABC8R4Y8-F1
#
_entry.id   AF-A0ABC8R4Y8-F1
#
_cell.length_a   1.000
_cell.length_b   1.000
_cell.length_c   1.000
_cell.angle_alpha   90.00
_cell.angle_beta   90.00
_cell.angle_gamma   90.00
#
_symmetry.space_group_name_H-M   'P 1'
#
loop_
_entity.id
_entity.type
_entity.pdbx_description
1 polymer ?
#
loop_
_entity_poly.entity_id
_entity_poly.type
_entity_poly.pdbx_seq_one_letter_code
_entity_poly.pdbx_strand_id
1 'polypeptide(L)' 'MNSVALDDIINRLLEVRGRPGKQVQLSESEIKQLCLQSREIFLQQPNLLELEAPVKISGDGVQVFGYWAN' A
#
# COMPACT_ATOMS: atom_id res chain seq x y z
N MET A 1 -15.04 2.28 -4.90
CA MET A 1 -14.91 2.41 -3.43
C MET A 1 -14.91 3.89 -3.09
N ASN A 2 -15.67 4.30 -2.08
CA ASN A 2 -15.63 5.68 -1.60
C ASN A 2 -14.52 5.85 -0.54
N SER A 3 -14.13 7.09 -0.27
CA SER A 3 -13.05 7.41 0.68
C SER A 3 -13.33 6.86 2.08
N VAL A 4 -14.56 7.00 2.56
CA VAL A 4 -14.96 6.54 3.91
C VAL A 4 -14.73 5.04 4.11
N ALA A 5 -15.10 4.21 3.13
CA ALA A 5 -14.87 2.76 3.22
C ALA A 5 -13.38 2.42 3.14
N LEU A 6 -12.61 3.17 2.34
CA LEU A 6 -11.15 2.95 2.23
C LEU A 6 -10.44 3.30 3.52
N ASP A 7 -10.81 4.43 4.13
CA ASP A 7 -10.27 4.88 5.42
C ASP A 7 -10.58 3.89 6.54
N ASP A 8 -11.79 3.32 6.57
CA ASP A 8 -12.16 2.26 7.52
C ASP A 8 -11.28 1.00 7.37
N ILE A 9 -11.05 0.53 6.14
CA ILE A 9 -10.15 -0.59 5.88
C ILE A 9 -8.73 -0.28 6.35
N ILE A 10 -8.21 0.91 6.03
CA ILE A 10 -6.87 1.34 6.44
C ILE A 10 -6.78 1.33 7.97
N ASN A 11 -7.76 1.89 8.68
CA ASN A 11 -7.77 1.91 10.14
C ASN A 11 -7.78 0.49 10.73
N ARG A 12 -8.63 -0.42 10.23
CA ARG A 12 -8.65 -1.82 10.66
C ARG A 12 -7.31 -2.54 10.44
N LEU A 13 -6.64 -2.27 9.32
CA LEU A 13 -5.31 -2.82 9.04
C LEU A 13 -4.22 -2.24 9.96
N LEU A 14 -4.35 -0.98 10.38
CA LEU A 14 -3.40 -0.32 11.27
C LEU A 14 -3.57 -0.73 12.74
N GLU A 15 -4.78 -1.08 13.17
CA GLU A 15 -5.08 -1.52 14.55
C GLU A 15 -4.29 -2.76 15.01
N VAL A 16 -3.81 -3.57 14.06
CA VAL A 16 -3.01 -4.76 14.36
C VAL A 16 -1.51 -4.50 14.42
N ARG A 17 -1.06 -3.24 14.22
CA ARG A 17 0.34 -2.87 14.42
C ARG A 17 0.81 -3.24 15.84
N GLY A 18 1.94 -3.92 15.93
CA GLY A 18 2.51 -4.38 17.20
C GLY A 18 1.87 -5.64 17.80
N ARG A 19 0.91 -6.27 17.11
CA ARG A 19 0.27 -7.53 17.54
C ARG A 19 0.44 -8.62 16.47
N PRO A 20 1.65 -9.21 16.33
CA PRO A 20 1.88 -10.25 15.35
C PRO A 20 0.92 -11.43 15.57
N GLY A 21 0.24 -11.87 14.50
CA GLY A 21 -0.70 -12.99 14.53
C GLY A 21 -2.19 -12.62 14.64
N LYS A 22 -2.55 -11.35 14.91
CA LYS A 22 -3.95 -10.92 14.88
C LYS A 22 -4.40 -10.75 13.42
N GLN A 23 -5.36 -11.56 12.99
CA GLN A 23 -5.99 -11.43 11.67
C GLN A 23 -6.96 -10.24 11.65
N VAL A 24 -6.93 -9.49 10.55
CA VAL A 24 -7.91 -8.44 10.25
C VAL A 24 -9.00 -9.07 9.40
N GLN A 25 -10.26 -8.91 9.82
CA GLN A 25 -11.39 -9.41 9.05
C GLN A 25 -11.73 -8.40 7.95
N LEU A 26 -11.51 -8.80 6.70
CA LEU A 26 -11.98 -8.12 5.51
C LEU A 26 -12.90 -9.09 4.75
N SER A 27 -14.02 -8.56 4.26
CA SER A 27 -14.93 -9.32 3.39
C SER A 27 -14.31 -9.54 2.01
N GLU A 28 -14.75 -10.59 1.32
CA GLU A 28 -14.31 -10.88 -0.04
C GLU A 28 -14.59 -9.72 -1.01
N SER A 29 -15.72 -9.04 -0.84
CA SER A 29 -16.08 -7.87 -1.66
C SER A 29 -15.11 -6.71 -1.46
N GLU A 30 -14.71 -6.43 -0.22
CA GLU A 30 -13.72 -5.39 0.09
C GLU A 30 -12.37 -5.71 -0.56
N ILE A 31 -11.90 -6.96 -0.42
CA ILE A 31 -10.64 -7.42 -1.02
C ILE A 31 -10.69 -7.27 -2.55
N LYS A 32 -11.77 -7.75 -3.18
CA LYS A 32 -11.97 -7.63 -4.63
C LYS A 32 -11.96 -6.17 -5.09
N GLN A 33 -12.65 -5.28 -4.36
CA GLN A 33 -12.69 -3.87 -4.71
C GLN A 33 -11.31 -3.20 -4.61
N LEU A 34 -10.53 -3.50 -3.57
CA LEU A 34 -9.16 -3.00 -3.43
C LEU A 34 -8.29 -3.45 -4.61
N CYS A 35 -8.33 -4.73 -4.98
CA CYS A 35 -7.56 -5.26 -6.10
C CYS A 35 -7.97 -4.63 -7.43
N LEU A 36 -9.28 -4.48 -7.69
CA LEU A 36 -9.78 -3.91 -8.94
C LEU A 36 -9.37 -2.44 -9.09
N GLN A 37 -9.54 -1.64 -8.04
CA GLN A 37 -9.14 -0.23 -8.08
C GLN A 37 -7.62 -0.06 -8.16
N SER A 38 -6.86 -0.86 -7.42
CA SER A 38 -5.39 -0.81 -7.50
C SER A 38 -4.90 -1.15 -8.89
N ARG A 39 -5.48 -2.18 -9.53
CA ARG A 39 -5.18 -2.56 -10.92
C ARG A 39 -5.46 -1.41 -11.88
N GLU A 40 -6.58 -0.71 -11.73
CA GLU A 40 -6.92 0.43 -12.59
C GLU A 40 -5.88 1.55 -12.46
N ILE A 41 -5.47 1.89 -11.23
CA ILE A 41 -4.42 2.88 -10.97
C ILE A 41 -3.09 2.48 -11.61
N PHE A 42 -2.67 1.22 -11.45
CA PHE A 42 -1.43 0.73 -12.05
C PHE A 42 -1.47 0.74 -13.59
N LEU A 43 -2.64 0.52 -14.21
CA LEU A 43 -2.80 0.59 -15.65
C LEU A 43 -2.79 2.04 -16.18
N GLN A 44 -3.20 3.00 -15.36
CA GLN A 44 -3.15 4.43 -15.70
C GLN A 44 -1.73 5.00 -15.56
N GLN A 45 -0.89 4.39 -14.72
CA GLN A 45 0.50 4.76 -14.54
C GLN A 45 1.40 4.17 -15.64
N PRO A 46 2.48 4.86 -16.04
CA PRO A 46 3.46 4.29 -16.95
C PRO A 46 4.22 3.14 -16.30
N ASN A 47 4.64 2.16 -17.10
CA ASN A 47 5.48 1.04 -16.62
C ASN A 47 6.84 1.52 -16.06
N LEU A 48 7.33 2.66 -16.54
CA LEU A 48 8.51 3.36 -16.01
C LEU A 48 8.03 4.56 -15.20
N LEU A 49 8.10 4.46 -13.87
CA LEU A 49 7.73 5.55 -12.96
C LEU A 49 8.88 6.55 -12.83
N GLU A 50 8.59 7.82 -13.11
CA GLU A 50 9.48 8.94 -12.80
C GLU A 50 9.13 9.47 -11.41
N LEU A 51 10.07 9.35 -10.47
CA LEU A 51 9.87 9.74 -9.07
C LEU A 51 10.83 10.88 -8.69
N GLU A 52 10.28 11.93 -8.08
CA GLU A 52 11.07 13.05 -7.56
C GLU A 52 11.47 12.81 -6.09
N ALA A 53 12.66 13.27 -5.71
CA ALA A 53 13.13 13.17 -4.33
C ALA A 53 12.39 14.15 -3.40
N PRO A 54 12.19 13.82 -2.11
CA PRO A 54 12.65 12.62 -1.40
C PRO A 54 11.66 11.45 -1.42
N VAL A 55 12.13 10.24 -1.77
CA VAL A 55 11.34 8.99 -1.74
C VAL A 55 12.09 7.92 -0.96
N LYS A 56 11.36 7.12 -0.17
CA LYS A 56 11.90 5.94 0.52
C LYS A 56 11.68 4.70 -0.34
N ILE A 57 12.77 4.07 -0.81
CA ILE A 57 12.72 2.85 -1.60
C ILE A 57 12.86 1.65 -0.66
N SER A 58 11.89 0.72 -0.70
CA SER A 58 11.93 -0.55 0.04
C SER A 58 11.85 -1.70 -0.97
N GLY A 59 12.87 -2.56 -1.00
CA GLY A 59 12.86 -3.80 -1.77
C GLY A 59 12.49 -4.99 -0.89
N ASP A 60 12.49 -6.20 -1.47
CA ASP A 60 12.25 -7.44 -0.73
C ASP A 60 13.30 -7.61 0.38
N GLY A 61 12.90 -7.35 1.62
CA GLY A 61 13.74 -7.48 2.82
C GLY A 61 14.88 -6.46 2.96
N VAL A 62 15.11 -5.58 1.99
CA VAL A 62 16.20 -4.61 2.00
C VAL A 62 15.64 -3.20 1.90
N GLN A 63 15.69 -2.46 3.02
CA GLN A 63 15.54 -1.02 3.00
C GLN A 63 16.86 -0.43 2.49
N VAL A 64 16.90 -0.06 1.21
CA VAL A 64 17.99 0.76 0.69
C VAL A 64 17.70 2.18 1.18
N PHE A 65 18.04 2.45 2.44
CA PHE A 65 18.11 3.83 2.91
C PHE A 65 19.09 4.57 2.00
N GLY A 66 18.62 5.66 1.40
CA GLY A 66 19.35 6.46 0.44
C GLY A 66 20.65 7.04 1.01
N TYR A 67 21.72 6.27 0.94
CA TYR A 67 23.10 6.74 1.01
C TYR A 67 23.71 6.83 -0.40
N TRP A 68 22.97 7.44 -1.32
CA TRP A 68 23.51 7.95 -2.58
C TRP A 68 23.16 9.44 -2.68
N ALA A 69 23.56 10.18 -1.65
CA ALA A 69 23.60 11.65 -1.63
C ALA A 69 24.84 12.09 -0.84
N ASN A 70 26.01 11.69 -1.36
CA ASN A 70 27.35 12.30 -1.31
C ASN A 70 28.42 11.22 -1.44
#